data_AF-A0A7S8ECG7-F1
#
_entry.id   AF-A0A7S8ECG7-F1
#
_cell.length_a   1.000
_cell.length_b   1.000
_cell.length_c   1.000
_cell.angle_alpha   90.00
_cell.angle_beta   90.00
_cell.angle_gamma   90.00
#
_symmetry.space_group_name_H-M   'P 1'
#
loop_
_entity.id
_entity.type
_entity.pdbx_description
1 polymer ?
#
loop_
_entity_poly.entity_id
_entity_poly.type
_entity_poly.pdbx_seq_one_letter_code
_entity_poly.pdbx_strand_id
1 'polypeptide(L)'
;MKKILLIALLLTMAISTSQAQTPWSAWLYDSTTGEAWQVNQDGTVLNALTLPTVMAHDVYSDQLTVSPDGERLAYSVYSSDMGTTQFLVYDVPTDVMIATYTPPDLLLGDAVSIAPVAFNRLGTAVTYGYLLQSGEWQIIVLDVEANTMIFQLSSSDPMVAGMLGDAPYLMPVPQYYGSAEVNFTMVPYGTEGPLTLDNYRWDLLTNSMTPTLIYTQLYADTLPRSGEVVVTAFDERLPNMLDSLPFPYQTNTVQIYDPDTFGRFPVLANEGWSFSSARFIEGGARVIASAYVIPDDTTIYPIIQRSGAIDGYAPISLDYPMNIGGTSDGFVYLSNPASSGPGGYSSTLYHVNSSVAIDSGSLIWSIDRVVRLAWVGPREDMERTDLAAWTMLAPPLTAASSAPISPADAVPGEGEVGSLRIGGQAVINTTDGDRLNMRSGPGVDYQRIARVADGTTVTVLEGPTSADGFVWWRVRMSDGTEGWVVQQADDVRTLIPAG
;
A
#
# COMPACT_ATOMS: atom_id res chain seq x y z
N MET A 1 -46.94 65.15 35.83
CA MET A 1 -46.09 64.63 34.73
C MET A 1 -44.69 64.37 35.27
N LYS A 2 -44.26 63.10 35.30
CA LYS A 2 -42.86 62.64 35.22
C LYS A 2 -42.91 61.11 35.20
N LYS A 3 -42.79 60.52 34.01
CA LYS A 3 -42.62 59.07 33.80
C LYS A 3 -41.15 58.77 34.11
N ILE A 4 -40.88 57.88 35.06
CA ILE A 4 -39.55 57.33 35.30
C ILE A 4 -39.46 56.04 34.49
N LEU A 5 -38.54 56.01 33.53
CA LEU A 5 -38.29 54.90 32.63
C LEU A 5 -37.36 53.91 33.35
N LEU A 6 -37.80 52.66 33.53
CA LEU A 6 -36.97 51.55 34.01
C LEU A 6 -36.21 50.99 32.80
N ILE A 7 -34.89 51.10 32.78
CA ILE A 7 -34.04 50.43 31.78
C ILE A 7 -33.70 49.05 32.34
N ALA A 8 -34.26 48.00 31.73
CA ALA A 8 -33.87 46.63 31.99
C ALA A 8 -32.57 46.33 31.23
N LEU A 9 -31.48 46.10 31.97
CA LEU A 9 -30.21 45.63 31.42
C LEU A 9 -30.36 44.13 31.11
N LEU A 10 -30.58 43.79 29.85
CA LEU A 10 -30.51 42.39 29.39
C LEU A 10 -29.05 41.97 29.32
N LEU A 11 -28.63 41.14 30.27
CA LEU A 11 -27.34 40.45 30.24
C LEU A 11 -27.47 39.26 29.28
N THR A 12 -27.03 39.40 28.03
CA THR A 12 -26.89 38.27 27.11
C THR A 12 -25.69 37.43 27.54
N MET A 13 -25.91 36.39 28.34
CA MET A 13 -24.95 35.29 28.45
C MET A 13 -24.88 34.61 27.08
N ALA A 14 -23.78 34.83 26.36
CA ALA A 14 -23.42 33.96 25.26
C ALA A 14 -23.09 32.59 25.86
N ILE A 15 -24.02 31.66 25.75
CA ILE A 15 -23.72 30.24 25.96
C ILE A 15 -22.89 29.86 24.73
N SER A 16 -21.57 29.91 24.86
CA SER A 16 -20.70 29.16 23.97
C SER A 16 -21.05 27.70 24.18
N THR A 17 -21.78 27.11 23.22
CA THR A 17 -21.86 25.67 23.12
C THR A 17 -20.44 25.19 22.85
N SER A 18 -19.75 24.69 23.89
CA SER A 18 -18.59 23.83 23.64
C SER A 18 -19.14 22.65 22.85
N GLN A 19 -18.82 22.57 21.55
CA GLN A 19 -19.02 21.31 20.85
C GLN A 19 -18.25 20.26 21.65
N ALA A 20 -18.94 19.22 22.10
CA ALA A 20 -18.26 18.10 22.74
C ALA A 20 -17.26 17.55 21.71
N GLN A 21 -15.99 17.46 22.10
CA GLN A 21 -14.94 16.86 21.29
C GLN A 21 -15.36 15.43 20.94
N THR A 22 -15.21 15.03 19.67
CA THR A 22 -15.44 13.64 19.29
C THR A 22 -14.40 12.77 19.99
N PRO A 23 -14.82 11.75 20.78
CA PRO A 23 -13.89 10.95 21.53
C PRO A 23 -12.97 10.16 20.60
N TRP A 24 -11.71 10.02 21.01
CA TRP A 24 -10.72 9.21 20.31
C TRP A 24 -9.90 8.36 21.29
N SER A 25 -9.29 7.32 20.74
CA SER A 25 -8.25 6.53 21.39
C SER A 25 -7.09 6.26 20.43
N ALA A 26 -5.95 5.88 20.98
CA ALA A 26 -4.76 5.53 20.24
C ALA A 26 -4.25 4.15 20.66
N TRP A 27 -3.81 3.35 19.69
CA TRP A 27 -3.06 2.12 19.96
C TRP A 27 -1.56 2.40 19.86
N LEU A 28 -0.83 1.96 20.88
CA LEU A 28 0.61 2.04 21.01
C LEU A 28 1.16 0.61 21.00
N TYR A 29 2.29 0.39 20.34
CA TYR A 29 2.80 -0.96 20.08
C TYR A 29 4.32 -1.07 20.24
N ASP A 30 4.76 -2.10 20.95
CA ASP A 30 6.16 -2.52 21.07
C ASP A 30 6.38 -3.80 20.26
N SER A 31 6.98 -3.69 19.07
CA SER A 31 7.26 -4.84 18.21
C SER A 31 8.31 -5.81 18.77
N THR A 32 9.08 -5.41 19.77
CA THR A 32 10.09 -6.28 20.39
C THR A 32 9.46 -7.28 21.34
N THR A 33 8.39 -6.88 22.02
CA THR A 33 7.73 -7.68 23.07
C THR A 33 6.35 -8.16 22.66
N GLY A 34 5.75 -7.58 21.62
CA GLY A 34 4.36 -7.81 21.24
C GLY A 34 3.37 -7.12 22.18
N GLU A 35 3.82 -6.24 23.07
CA GLU A 35 2.94 -5.50 23.96
C GLU A 35 2.23 -4.37 23.23
N ALA A 36 0.94 -4.20 23.52
CA ALA A 36 0.11 -3.15 22.95
C ALA A 36 -0.78 -2.51 24.02
N TRP A 37 -0.96 -1.19 23.91
CA TRP A 37 -1.79 -0.39 24.82
C TRP A 37 -2.78 0.46 24.03
N GLN A 38 -4.05 0.43 24.41
CA GLN A 38 -5.04 1.37 23.93
C GLN A 38 -5.25 2.45 24.97
N VAL A 39 -5.03 3.71 24.60
CA VAL A 39 -5.12 4.86 25.50
C VAL A 39 -6.15 5.84 24.95
N ASN A 40 -7.09 6.28 25.79
CA ASN A 40 -8.08 7.28 25.38
C ASN A 40 -7.54 8.72 25.51
N GLN A 41 -8.33 9.68 25.05
CA GLN A 41 -8.01 11.12 25.12
C GLN A 41 -7.72 11.67 26.52
N ASP A 42 -8.15 11.00 27.58
CA ASP A 42 -7.93 11.41 28.97
C ASP A 42 -6.69 10.75 29.59
N GLY A 43 -5.93 9.97 28.81
CA GLY A 43 -4.78 9.20 29.28
C GLY A 43 -5.14 7.90 29.98
N THR A 44 -6.42 7.51 29.99
CA THR A 44 -6.86 6.23 30.56
C THR A 44 -6.48 5.09 29.63
N VAL A 45 -5.78 4.09 30.17
CA VAL A 45 -5.49 2.84 29.47
C VAL A 45 -6.76 2.00 29.43
N LEU A 46 -7.36 1.86 28.24
CA LEU A 46 -8.54 1.04 28.00
C LEU A 46 -8.18 -0.44 27.90
N ASN A 47 -7.07 -0.74 27.23
CA ASN A 47 -6.55 -2.09 27.03
C ASN A 47 -5.03 -2.09 27.20
N ALA A 48 -4.50 -3.16 27.78
CA ALA A 48 -3.07 -3.44 27.89
C ALA A 48 -2.88 -4.95 27.77
N LEU A 49 -2.23 -5.40 26.71
CA LEU A 49 -2.13 -6.82 26.37
C LEU A 49 -0.81 -7.15 25.71
N THR A 50 -0.43 -8.42 25.77
CA THR A 50 0.61 -8.99 24.91
C THR A 50 -0.09 -9.77 23.82
N LEU A 51 0.20 -9.44 22.57
CA LEU A 51 -0.39 -10.08 21.40
C LEU A 51 -0.10 -11.59 21.44
N PRO A 52 -1.12 -12.46 21.31
CA PRO A 52 -0.89 -13.90 21.33
C PRO A 52 0.01 -14.36 20.18
N THR A 53 0.80 -15.41 20.42
CA THR A 53 1.56 -16.09 19.36
C THR A 53 1.08 -17.52 19.17
N VAL A 54 1.58 -18.14 18.11
CA VAL A 54 1.40 -19.56 17.80
C VAL A 54 2.70 -20.32 18.04
N MET A 55 2.62 -21.64 18.15
CA MET A 55 3.77 -22.46 18.58
C MET A 55 5.04 -22.15 17.79
N ALA A 56 6.14 -21.94 18.52
CA ALA A 56 7.49 -21.64 18.03
C ALA A 56 7.70 -20.28 17.33
N HIS A 57 6.70 -19.38 17.28
CA HIS A 57 6.88 -18.04 16.72
C HIS A 57 7.20 -17.03 17.84
N ASP A 58 8.28 -16.28 17.65
CA ASP A 58 8.97 -15.52 18.70
C ASP A 58 9.36 -14.09 18.28
N VAL A 59 9.17 -13.73 17.02
CA VAL A 59 9.43 -12.38 16.49
C VAL A 59 8.14 -11.80 15.95
N TYR A 60 7.75 -10.60 16.39
CA TYR A 60 6.56 -9.93 15.87
C TYR A 60 6.90 -9.02 14.68
N SER A 61 5.89 -8.76 13.85
CA SER A 61 5.98 -7.74 12.81
C SER A 61 6.23 -6.36 13.38
N ASP A 62 6.94 -5.56 12.60
CA ASP A 62 7.33 -4.20 12.95
C ASP A 62 6.14 -3.23 13.01
N GLN A 63 5.07 -3.54 12.29
CA GLN A 63 3.81 -2.80 12.31
C GLN A 63 2.69 -3.61 12.96
N LEU A 64 1.70 -2.89 13.47
CA LEU A 64 0.45 -3.42 13.97
C LEU A 64 -0.67 -2.76 13.18
N THR A 65 -1.50 -3.57 12.53
CA THR A 65 -2.67 -3.08 11.81
C THR A 65 -3.89 -3.14 12.72
N VAL A 66 -4.63 -2.05 12.82
CA VAL A 66 -5.81 -1.95 13.69
C VAL A 66 -7.05 -1.74 12.81
N SER A 67 -8.14 -2.44 13.11
CA SER A 67 -9.41 -2.26 12.41
C SER A 67 -9.99 -0.85 12.59
N PRO A 68 -10.89 -0.39 11.70
CA PRO A 68 -11.41 0.98 11.74
C PRO A 68 -12.13 1.38 13.03
N ASP A 69 -12.69 0.40 13.75
CA ASP A 69 -13.34 0.55 15.06
C ASP A 69 -12.37 0.45 16.25
N GLY A 70 -11.13 0.03 16.02
CA GLY A 70 -10.13 -0.14 17.07
C GLY A 70 -10.19 -1.47 17.83
N GLU A 71 -11.05 -2.42 17.40
CA GLU A 71 -11.37 -3.64 18.16
C GLU A 71 -10.59 -4.89 17.72
N ARG A 72 -9.99 -4.89 16.52
CA ARG A 72 -9.25 -6.02 15.96
C ARG A 72 -7.83 -5.62 15.59
N LEU A 73 -6.88 -6.51 15.87
CA LEU A 73 -5.45 -6.29 15.69
C LEU A 73 -4.89 -7.36 14.75
N ALA A 74 -4.32 -6.94 13.63
CA ALA A 74 -3.67 -7.81 12.65
C ALA A 74 -2.17 -7.56 12.59
N TYR A 75 -1.41 -8.65 12.64
CA TYR A 75 0.06 -8.66 12.73
C TYR A 75 0.60 -9.98 12.20
N SER A 76 1.89 -10.04 11.88
CA SER A 76 2.55 -11.32 11.61
C SER A 76 3.53 -11.67 12.73
N VAL A 77 3.79 -12.96 12.87
CA VAL A 77 4.81 -13.50 13.75
C VAL A 77 5.70 -14.43 12.95
N TYR A 78 7.01 -14.38 13.19
CA TYR A 78 8.02 -15.21 12.56
C TYR A 78 8.64 -16.15 13.61
N SER A 79 8.95 -17.38 13.18
CA SER A 79 9.66 -18.37 13.97
C SER A 79 11.13 -18.37 13.60
N SER A 80 12.00 -17.94 14.53
CA SER A 80 13.45 -18.00 14.34
C SER A 80 13.99 -19.44 14.23
N ASP A 81 13.31 -20.39 14.87
CA ASP A 81 13.66 -21.82 14.83
C ASP A 81 13.21 -22.51 13.53
N MET A 82 12.01 -22.18 13.04
CA MET A 82 11.41 -22.87 11.88
C MET A 82 11.53 -22.12 10.56
N GLY A 83 11.84 -20.82 10.59
CA GLY A 83 11.86 -19.96 9.41
C GLY A 83 10.47 -19.61 8.87
N THR A 84 9.41 -19.95 9.58
CA THR A 84 8.02 -19.77 9.11
C THR A 84 7.41 -18.48 9.64
N THR A 85 6.54 -17.87 8.83
CA THR A 85 5.72 -16.73 9.23
C THR A 85 4.26 -17.16 9.35
N GLN A 86 3.54 -16.60 10.33
CA GLN A 86 2.09 -16.66 10.39
C GLN A 86 1.51 -15.26 10.48
N PHE A 87 0.44 -15.00 9.74
CA PHE A 87 -0.36 -13.80 9.85
C PHE A 87 -1.57 -14.08 10.75
N LEU A 88 -1.83 -13.19 11.69
CA LEU A 88 -2.74 -13.38 12.82
C LEU A 88 -3.71 -12.21 12.90
N VAL A 89 -4.95 -12.48 13.30
CA VAL A 89 -5.96 -11.46 13.65
C VAL A 89 -6.54 -11.79 15.01
N TYR A 90 -6.32 -10.88 15.96
CA TYR A 90 -6.78 -10.97 17.34
C TYR A 90 -7.94 -10.00 17.57
N ASP A 91 -9.01 -10.49 18.19
CA ASP A 91 -10.19 -9.72 18.58
C ASP A 91 -10.08 -9.32 20.05
N VAL A 92 -9.93 -8.01 20.30
CA VAL A 92 -9.69 -7.45 21.64
C VAL A 92 -10.92 -7.61 22.56
N PRO A 93 -12.17 -7.32 22.11
CA PRO A 93 -13.33 -7.45 22.99
C PRO A 93 -13.59 -8.88 23.49
N THR A 94 -13.34 -9.89 22.64
CA THR A 94 -13.57 -11.29 23.01
C THR A 94 -12.34 -12.02 23.54
N ASP A 95 -11.14 -11.42 23.45
CA ASP A 95 -9.86 -12.02 23.83
C ASP A 95 -9.58 -13.34 23.09
N VAL A 96 -9.79 -13.34 21.77
CA VAL A 96 -9.67 -14.53 20.93
C VAL A 96 -8.86 -14.24 19.67
N MET A 97 -8.01 -15.20 19.28
CA MET A 97 -7.43 -15.26 17.94
C MET A 97 -8.51 -15.72 16.95
N ILE A 98 -9.03 -14.80 16.15
CA ILE A 98 -10.19 -15.06 15.27
C ILE A 98 -9.80 -15.50 13.86
N ALA A 99 -8.61 -15.12 13.39
CA ALA A 99 -8.12 -15.56 12.08
C ALA A 99 -6.62 -15.82 12.08
N THR A 100 -6.21 -16.80 11.28
CA THR A 100 -4.80 -17.18 11.10
C THR A 100 -4.55 -17.57 9.66
N TYR A 101 -3.46 -17.09 9.07
CA TYR A 101 -3.04 -17.48 7.74
C TYR A 101 -1.57 -17.87 7.74
N THR A 102 -1.29 -19.04 7.17
CA THR A 102 0.08 -19.54 6.94
C THR A 102 0.38 -19.43 5.46
N PRO A 103 1.37 -18.61 5.05
CA PRO A 103 1.84 -18.57 3.67
C PRO A 103 2.23 -19.95 3.15
N PRO A 104 2.09 -20.22 1.84
CA PRO A 104 2.32 -21.54 1.27
C PRO A 104 3.80 -21.98 1.27
N ASP A 105 4.73 -21.04 1.44
CA ASP A 105 6.17 -21.27 1.47
C ASP A 105 6.86 -20.23 2.37
N LEU A 106 8.17 -20.37 2.58
CA LEU A 106 8.98 -19.43 3.33
C LEU A 106 8.96 -18.04 2.68
N LEU A 107 8.85 -17.02 3.53
CA LEU A 107 8.85 -15.64 3.09
C LEU A 107 10.27 -15.10 2.94
N LEU A 108 10.47 -14.24 1.94
CA LEU A 108 11.58 -13.29 1.90
C LEU A 108 11.23 -12.02 2.68
N GLY A 109 9.96 -11.61 2.68
CA GLY A 109 9.42 -10.49 3.44
C GLY A 109 7.90 -10.42 3.38
N ASP A 110 7.30 -9.64 4.26
CA ASP A 110 5.86 -9.36 4.27
C ASP A 110 5.51 -7.90 4.51
N ALA A 111 4.31 -7.51 4.08
CA ALA A 111 3.86 -6.12 4.10
C ALA A 111 3.84 -5.53 5.51
N VAL A 112 3.35 -6.30 6.49
CA VAL A 112 3.18 -5.86 7.89
C VAL A 112 4.52 -5.64 8.61
N SER A 113 5.62 -6.13 8.05
CA SER A 113 6.96 -5.78 8.55
C SER A 113 7.42 -4.38 8.14
N ILE A 114 6.78 -3.72 7.17
CA ILE A 114 7.21 -2.39 6.70
C ILE A 114 6.11 -1.32 6.76
N ALA A 115 4.85 -1.67 6.59
CA ALA A 115 3.71 -0.75 6.70
C ALA A 115 2.46 -1.49 7.22
N PRO A 116 1.54 -0.80 7.92
CA PRO A 116 0.22 -1.36 8.20
C PRO A 116 -0.48 -1.80 6.91
N VAL A 117 -1.24 -2.89 6.98
CA VAL A 117 -2.12 -3.34 5.89
C VAL A 117 -3.53 -2.80 6.09
N ALA A 118 -4.50 -3.23 5.28
CA ALA A 118 -5.84 -2.66 5.32
C ALA A 118 -6.90 -3.68 5.73
N PHE A 119 -7.69 -3.32 6.74
CA PHE A 119 -9.03 -3.87 6.96
C PHE A 119 -10.03 -3.18 6.03
N ASN A 120 -11.11 -3.88 5.66
CA ASN A 120 -12.27 -3.21 5.10
C ASN A 120 -12.91 -2.28 6.15
N ARG A 121 -13.79 -1.39 5.70
CA ARG A 121 -14.46 -0.41 6.58
C ARG A 121 -15.18 -1.02 7.80
N LEU A 122 -15.68 -2.25 7.67
CA LEU A 122 -16.42 -2.94 8.73
C LEU A 122 -15.53 -3.78 9.66
N GLY A 123 -14.22 -3.86 9.41
CA GLY A 123 -13.31 -4.73 10.16
C GLY A 123 -13.54 -6.24 9.94
N THR A 124 -14.40 -6.65 9.01
CA THR A 124 -14.78 -8.05 8.77
C THR A 124 -13.86 -8.80 7.80
N ALA A 125 -13.00 -8.09 7.09
CA ALA A 125 -11.97 -8.69 6.25
C ALA A 125 -10.70 -7.86 6.27
N VAL A 126 -9.55 -8.51 6.09
CA VAL A 126 -8.22 -7.88 6.11
C VAL A 126 -7.39 -8.37 4.93
N THR A 127 -6.56 -7.47 4.41
CA THR A 127 -5.61 -7.75 3.33
C THR A 127 -4.26 -8.18 3.90
N TYR A 128 -3.55 -9.06 3.21
CA TYR A 128 -2.17 -9.42 3.56
C TYR A 128 -1.34 -9.63 2.31
N GLY A 129 -0.24 -8.87 2.18
CA GLY A 129 0.71 -8.95 1.08
C GLY A 129 2.04 -9.53 1.54
N TYR A 130 2.66 -10.40 0.74
CA TYR A 130 3.95 -11.01 1.05
C TYR A 130 4.73 -11.42 -0.21
N LEU A 131 6.03 -11.61 -0.02
CA LEU A 131 6.98 -12.07 -1.03
C LEU A 131 7.62 -13.39 -0.56
N LEU A 132 7.51 -14.44 -1.37
CA LEU A 132 8.09 -15.76 -1.11
C LEU A 132 9.58 -15.79 -1.48
N GLN A 133 10.33 -16.73 -0.91
CA GLN A 133 11.73 -16.97 -1.30
C GLN A 133 11.89 -17.41 -2.76
N SER A 134 10.82 -17.94 -3.38
CA SER A 134 10.78 -18.24 -4.81
C SER A 134 10.81 -16.99 -5.70
N GLY A 135 10.59 -15.79 -5.13
CA GLY A 135 10.39 -14.54 -5.86
C GLY A 135 8.93 -14.26 -6.24
N GLU A 136 8.03 -15.23 -6.04
CA GLU A 136 6.59 -14.99 -6.22
C GLU A 136 6.05 -14.13 -5.09
N TRP A 137 5.23 -13.14 -5.42
CA TRP A 137 4.50 -12.37 -4.42
C TRP A 137 3.00 -12.66 -4.50
N GLN A 138 2.31 -12.49 -3.38
CA GLN A 138 0.86 -12.66 -3.31
C GLN A 138 0.23 -11.56 -2.45
N ILE A 139 -1.01 -11.21 -2.78
CA ILE A 139 -1.94 -10.47 -1.93
C ILE A 139 -3.13 -11.38 -1.69
N ILE A 140 -3.53 -11.53 -0.43
CA ILE A 140 -4.76 -12.24 -0.06
C ILE A 140 -5.74 -11.28 0.62
N VAL A 141 -7.02 -11.64 0.56
CA VAL A 141 -8.06 -11.08 1.41
C VAL A 141 -8.60 -12.19 2.29
N LEU A 142 -8.51 -12.00 3.60
CA LEU A 142 -8.96 -12.95 4.61
C LEU A 142 -10.27 -12.44 5.23
N ASP A 143 -11.34 -13.23 5.15
CA ASP A 143 -12.52 -13.04 5.99
C ASP A 143 -12.16 -13.46 7.41
N VAL A 144 -12.22 -12.51 8.36
CA VAL A 144 -11.70 -12.73 9.71
C VAL A 144 -12.67 -13.47 10.61
N GLU A 145 -13.96 -13.47 10.28
CA GLU A 145 -14.98 -14.19 11.08
C GLU A 145 -15.10 -15.64 10.63
N ALA A 146 -15.01 -15.87 9.32
CA ALA A 146 -15.00 -17.21 8.75
C ALA A 146 -13.61 -17.89 8.84
N ASN A 147 -12.55 -17.11 9.06
CA ASN A 147 -11.14 -17.54 8.96
C ASN A 147 -10.86 -18.24 7.61
N THR A 148 -11.31 -17.60 6.52
CA THR A 148 -11.16 -18.13 5.16
C THR A 148 -10.60 -17.08 4.23
N MET A 149 -9.63 -17.48 3.41
CA MET A 149 -9.17 -16.65 2.29
C MET A 149 -10.28 -16.57 1.24
N ILE A 150 -10.75 -15.35 0.94
CA ILE A 150 -11.85 -15.10 0.01
C ILE A 150 -11.36 -14.60 -1.35
N PHE A 151 -10.22 -13.94 -1.40
CA PHE A 151 -9.57 -13.52 -2.65
C PHE A 151 -8.06 -13.70 -2.56
N GLN A 152 -7.44 -13.94 -3.71
CA GLN A 152 -5.99 -14.00 -3.88
C GLN A 152 -5.62 -13.37 -5.23
N LEU A 153 -4.53 -12.62 -5.22
CA LEU A 153 -3.82 -12.12 -6.39
C LEU A 153 -2.37 -12.57 -6.28
N SER A 154 -1.83 -13.23 -7.30
CA SER A 154 -0.45 -13.72 -7.34
C SER A 154 0.32 -13.08 -8.48
N SER A 155 1.63 -12.91 -8.30
CA SER A 155 2.54 -12.53 -9.39
C SER A 155 2.56 -13.54 -10.54
N SER A 156 2.09 -14.77 -10.31
CA SER A 156 1.93 -15.80 -11.33
C SER A 156 0.63 -15.70 -12.13
N ASP A 157 -0.30 -14.83 -11.71
CA ASP A 157 -1.56 -14.65 -12.43
C ASP A 157 -1.28 -14.04 -13.82
N PRO A 158 -1.89 -14.58 -14.90
CA PRO A 158 -1.61 -14.11 -16.26
C PRO A 158 -1.82 -12.61 -16.47
N MET A 159 -2.73 -11.99 -15.72
CA MET A 159 -3.00 -10.55 -15.81
C MET A 159 -1.88 -9.68 -15.25
N VAL A 160 -1.07 -10.23 -14.35
CA VAL A 160 0.06 -9.53 -13.73
C VAL A 160 1.29 -9.59 -14.65
N ALA A 161 1.36 -10.62 -15.51
CA ALA A 161 2.45 -10.78 -16.46
C ALA A 161 2.54 -9.56 -17.40
N GLY A 162 3.70 -8.89 -17.39
CA GLY A 162 3.95 -7.69 -18.21
C GLY A 162 3.42 -6.37 -17.63
N MET A 163 2.71 -6.38 -16.49
CA MET A 163 2.29 -5.15 -15.79
C MET A 163 3.38 -4.56 -14.90
N LEU A 164 4.23 -5.43 -14.35
CA LEU A 164 5.31 -5.06 -13.46
C LEU A 164 6.63 -5.11 -14.23
N GLY A 165 7.47 -4.08 -14.06
CA GLY A 165 8.80 -4.05 -14.67
C GLY A 165 9.71 -5.17 -14.16
N ASP A 166 10.93 -5.27 -14.71
CA ASP A 166 11.91 -6.34 -14.44
C ASP A 166 12.52 -6.32 -13.01
N ALA A 167 11.86 -5.71 -12.02
CA ALA A 167 12.35 -5.70 -10.65
C ALA A 167 12.25 -7.12 -10.05
N PRO A 168 13.38 -7.77 -9.71
CA PRO A 168 13.40 -9.21 -9.40
C PRO A 168 12.73 -9.57 -8.07
N TYR A 169 12.54 -8.61 -7.17
CA TYR A 169 11.94 -8.81 -5.86
C TYR A 169 10.99 -7.66 -5.54
N LEU A 170 9.73 -7.82 -5.92
CA LEU A 170 8.68 -6.86 -5.60
C LEU A 170 7.80 -7.42 -4.49
N MET A 171 7.59 -6.62 -3.45
CA MET A 171 6.68 -6.94 -2.36
C MET A 171 5.44 -6.05 -2.44
N PRO A 172 4.23 -6.63 -2.53
CA PRO A 172 3.00 -5.86 -2.51
C PRO A 172 2.66 -5.44 -1.09
N VAL A 173 2.33 -4.17 -0.92
CA VAL A 173 1.86 -3.61 0.34
C VAL A 173 0.44 -3.09 0.12
N PRO A 174 -0.59 -3.82 0.59
CA PRO A 174 -1.96 -3.30 0.61
C PRO A 174 -2.03 -2.02 1.43
N GLN A 175 -2.54 -0.94 0.83
CA GLN A 175 -2.62 0.39 1.43
C GLN A 175 -4.05 0.73 1.87
N TYR A 176 -5.05 0.25 1.13
CA TYR A 176 -6.45 0.55 1.42
C TYR A 176 -7.39 -0.53 0.88
N TYR A 177 -8.40 -0.88 1.68
CA TYR A 177 -9.48 -1.79 1.29
C TYR A 177 -10.80 -1.02 1.27
N GLY A 178 -11.25 -0.71 0.05
CA GLY A 178 -12.55 -0.10 -0.22
C GLY A 178 -13.72 -1.08 -0.08
N SER A 179 -14.82 -0.78 -0.76
CA SER A 179 -16.01 -1.65 -0.71
C SER A 179 -15.83 -2.94 -1.51
N ALA A 180 -15.12 -2.87 -2.64
CA ALA A 180 -14.89 -3.99 -3.54
C ALA A 180 -13.52 -3.92 -4.24
N GLU A 181 -12.60 -3.10 -3.71
CA GLU A 181 -11.24 -2.99 -4.26
C GLU A 181 -10.18 -2.95 -3.17
N VAL A 182 -8.99 -3.40 -3.53
CA VAL A 182 -7.77 -3.22 -2.75
C VAL A 182 -6.82 -2.34 -3.54
N ASN A 183 -6.39 -1.24 -2.94
CA ASN A 183 -5.27 -0.46 -3.47
C ASN A 183 -3.99 -0.94 -2.79
N PHE A 184 -2.95 -1.15 -3.58
CA PHE A 184 -1.67 -1.62 -3.08
C PHE A 184 -0.51 -0.99 -3.84
N THR A 185 0.64 -0.95 -3.17
CA THR A 185 1.87 -0.35 -3.67
C THR A 185 2.96 -1.42 -3.73
N MET A 186 3.74 -1.42 -4.81
CA MET A 186 4.82 -2.37 -5.04
C MET A 186 6.14 -1.80 -4.53
N VAL A 187 6.78 -2.53 -3.62
CA VAL A 187 8.04 -2.14 -3.00
C VAL A 187 9.17 -3.02 -3.52
N PRO A 188 10.20 -2.47 -4.17
CA PRO A 188 11.41 -3.21 -4.53
C PRO A 188 12.18 -3.63 -3.26
N TYR A 189 12.04 -4.88 -2.87
CA TYR A 189 12.55 -5.42 -1.61
C TYR A 189 14.08 -5.38 -1.57
N GLY A 190 14.63 -4.90 -0.46
CA GLY A 190 16.09 -4.85 -0.24
C GLY A 190 16.83 -3.76 -1.04
N THR A 191 16.11 -2.77 -1.60
CA THR A 191 16.70 -1.62 -2.32
C THR A 191 16.24 -0.30 -1.73
N GLU A 192 16.87 0.81 -2.11
CA GLU A 192 16.45 2.17 -1.71
C GLU A 192 15.13 2.61 -2.38
N GLY A 193 14.66 1.88 -3.41
CA GLY A 193 13.42 2.15 -4.13
C GLY A 193 13.44 3.40 -5.02
N PRO A 194 12.52 3.52 -5.98
CA PRO A 194 12.36 4.73 -6.79
C PRO A 194 11.67 5.87 -6.00
N LEU A 195 11.73 7.09 -6.52
CA LEU A 195 11.03 8.27 -5.97
C LEU A 195 9.50 8.14 -5.94
N THR A 196 8.96 7.27 -6.77
CA THR A 196 7.53 7.00 -6.88
C THR A 196 7.37 5.50 -7.06
N LEU A 197 6.59 4.90 -6.17
CA LEU A 197 6.32 3.48 -6.19
C LEU A 197 5.16 3.18 -7.14
N ASP A 198 5.30 2.09 -7.90
CA ASP A 198 4.21 1.56 -8.71
C ASP A 198 3.06 1.14 -7.79
N ASN A 199 1.84 1.53 -8.14
CA ASN A 199 0.67 1.27 -7.33
C ASN A 199 -0.54 0.97 -8.21
N TYR A 200 -1.40 0.09 -7.72
CA TYR A 200 -2.50 -0.47 -8.49
C TYR A 200 -3.75 -0.55 -7.63
N ARG A 201 -4.89 -0.50 -8.31
CA ARG A 201 -6.20 -0.87 -7.78
C ARG A 201 -6.54 -2.26 -8.31
N TRP A 202 -6.76 -3.21 -7.41
CA TRP A 202 -7.30 -4.53 -7.69
C TRP A 202 -8.80 -4.56 -7.39
N ASP A 203 -9.61 -4.77 -8.41
CA ASP A 203 -11.06 -4.94 -8.28
C ASP A 203 -11.37 -6.40 -7.93
N LEU A 204 -11.95 -6.63 -6.76
CA LEU A 204 -12.18 -7.97 -6.20
C LEU A 204 -13.32 -8.72 -6.89
N LEU A 205 -14.23 -8.01 -7.57
CA LEU A 205 -15.40 -8.62 -8.21
C LEU A 205 -15.07 -9.14 -9.61
N THR A 206 -14.26 -8.38 -10.34
CA THR A 206 -13.83 -8.68 -11.71
C THR A 206 -12.46 -9.35 -11.77
N ASN A 207 -11.74 -9.32 -10.64
CA ASN A 207 -10.34 -9.70 -10.55
C ASN A 207 -9.47 -8.93 -11.55
N SER A 208 -9.77 -7.66 -11.82
CA SER A 208 -9.00 -6.81 -12.74
C SER A 208 -8.08 -5.87 -11.99
N MET A 209 -7.00 -5.45 -12.65
CA MET A 209 -6.03 -4.51 -12.10
C MET A 209 -5.94 -3.25 -12.96
N THR A 210 -5.88 -2.09 -12.31
CA THR A 210 -5.68 -0.80 -12.97
C THR A 210 -4.56 -0.05 -12.28
N PRO A 211 -3.53 0.44 -13.00
CA PRO A 211 -2.55 1.37 -12.45
C PRO A 211 -3.22 2.60 -11.84
N THR A 212 -2.71 3.09 -10.72
CA THR A 212 -3.27 4.27 -10.05
C THR A 212 -2.16 5.23 -9.60
N LEU A 213 -2.56 6.41 -9.14
CA LEU A 213 -1.67 7.45 -8.63
C LEU A 213 -1.99 7.82 -7.17
N ILE A 214 -2.87 7.06 -6.52
CA ILE A 214 -3.38 7.40 -5.18
C ILE A 214 -2.28 7.17 -4.12
N TYR A 215 -1.66 5.99 -4.13
CA TYR A 215 -0.72 5.54 -3.10
C TYR A 215 0.70 5.40 -3.66
N THR A 216 1.27 6.49 -4.16
CA THR A 216 2.64 6.49 -4.72
C THR A 216 3.76 6.40 -3.68
N GLN A 217 3.39 6.35 -2.41
CA GLN A 217 4.25 6.20 -1.23
C GLN A 217 3.50 5.34 -0.20
N LEU A 218 4.24 4.72 0.73
CA LEU A 218 3.66 3.82 1.74
C LEU A 218 3.00 4.53 2.94
N TYR A 219 3.27 5.83 3.11
CA TYR A 219 2.81 6.61 4.27
C TYR A 219 1.81 7.70 3.87
N ALA A 220 0.89 7.35 2.97
CA ALA A 220 -0.29 8.17 2.71
C ALA A 220 -1.25 8.14 3.91
N ASP A 221 -2.21 9.06 3.92
CA ASP A 221 -3.31 9.07 4.89
C ASP A 221 -4.64 9.29 4.19
N THR A 222 -5.67 8.53 4.59
CA THR A 222 -6.96 8.48 3.91
C THR A 222 -8.08 8.88 4.86
N LEU A 223 -8.93 9.80 4.42
CA LEU A 223 -10.17 10.13 5.12
C LEU A 223 -11.23 9.05 4.81
N PRO A 224 -11.76 8.34 5.81
CA PRO A 224 -12.60 7.17 5.58
C PRO A 224 -13.99 7.46 4.98
N ARG A 225 -14.57 8.66 5.18
CA ARG A 225 -15.86 9.04 4.60
C ARG A 225 -15.71 9.63 3.21
N SER A 226 -14.85 10.63 3.05
CA SER A 226 -14.65 11.30 1.76
C SER A 226 -13.85 10.47 0.77
N GLY A 227 -12.95 9.61 1.26
CA GLY A 227 -11.96 8.90 0.44
C GLY A 227 -10.81 9.78 -0.05
N GLU A 228 -10.73 11.05 0.38
CA GLU A 228 -9.57 11.91 0.09
C GLU A 228 -8.30 11.26 0.65
N VAL A 229 -7.22 11.32 -0.12
CA VAL A 229 -5.91 10.80 0.29
C VAL A 229 -4.89 11.92 0.26
N VAL A 230 -4.13 12.11 1.34
CA VAL A 230 -2.96 12.98 1.36
C VAL A 230 -1.68 12.15 1.27
N VAL A 231 -0.78 12.58 0.39
CA VAL A 231 0.50 11.89 0.13
C VAL A 231 1.58 12.90 -0.21
N THR A 232 2.83 12.59 0.12
CA THR A 232 3.98 13.38 -0.32
C THR A 232 4.50 12.81 -1.63
N ALA A 233 4.94 13.67 -2.55
CA ALA A 233 5.43 13.22 -3.84
C ALA A 233 6.41 14.22 -4.45
N PHE A 234 7.22 13.72 -5.37
CA PHE A 234 7.95 14.56 -6.29
C PHE A 234 7.04 15.05 -7.42
N ASP A 235 7.17 16.32 -7.79
CA ASP A 235 6.49 16.92 -8.94
C ASP A 235 7.45 17.86 -9.66
N GLU A 236 7.94 17.43 -10.83
CA GLU A 236 8.88 18.19 -11.67
C GLU A 236 8.29 19.49 -12.23
N ARG A 237 6.96 19.63 -12.24
CA ARG A 237 6.28 20.84 -12.73
C ARG A 237 6.41 22.01 -11.77
N LEU A 238 6.88 21.74 -10.55
CA LEU A 238 6.95 22.69 -9.45
C LEU A 238 8.41 22.88 -8.99
N PRO A 239 8.71 24.01 -8.31
CA PRO A 239 10.06 24.28 -7.82
C PRO A 239 10.63 23.11 -7.01
N ASN A 240 11.84 22.69 -7.38
CA ASN A 240 12.57 21.58 -6.79
C ASN A 240 14.06 21.79 -7.01
N MET A 241 14.87 21.09 -6.23
CA MET A 241 16.33 21.17 -6.29
C MET A 241 16.96 19.79 -6.52
N LEU A 242 16.20 18.82 -7.03
CA LEU A 242 16.61 17.42 -7.15
C LEU A 242 17.97 17.26 -7.84
N ASP A 243 18.18 17.98 -8.95
CA ASP A 243 19.41 17.95 -9.76
C ASP A 243 20.63 18.54 -9.03
N SER A 244 20.42 19.27 -7.94
CA SER A 244 21.49 19.87 -7.12
C SER A 244 21.88 19.02 -5.92
N LEU A 245 21.14 17.95 -5.62
CA LEU A 245 21.37 17.10 -4.46
C LEU A 245 22.49 16.09 -4.73
N PRO A 246 23.35 15.80 -3.74
CA PRO A 246 24.41 14.80 -3.87
C PRO A 246 23.84 13.37 -4.04
N PHE A 247 22.64 13.14 -3.51
CA PHE A 247 21.83 11.95 -3.72
C PHE A 247 20.47 12.46 -4.22
N PRO A 248 20.09 12.17 -5.49
CA PRO A 248 18.92 12.78 -6.12
C PRO A 248 17.64 12.15 -5.57
N TYR A 249 17.30 12.54 -4.34
CA TYR A 249 16.08 12.17 -3.68
C TYR A 249 15.40 13.39 -3.06
N GLN A 250 14.26 13.76 -3.63
CA GLN A 250 13.42 14.83 -3.10
C GLN A 250 11.96 14.55 -3.39
N THR A 251 11.12 14.74 -2.39
CA THR A 251 9.66 14.87 -2.51
C THR A 251 9.31 16.32 -2.23
N ASN A 252 9.21 17.16 -3.26
CA ASN A 252 9.06 18.61 -3.14
C ASN A 252 7.62 19.09 -2.90
N THR A 253 6.63 18.16 -2.86
CA THR A 253 5.22 18.52 -2.74
C THR A 253 4.44 17.68 -1.72
N VAL A 254 3.40 18.31 -1.16
CA VAL A 254 2.25 17.63 -0.54
C VAL A 254 1.11 17.64 -1.54
N GLN A 255 0.53 16.47 -1.81
CA GLN A 255 -0.52 16.28 -2.79
C GLN A 255 -1.78 15.68 -2.17
N ILE A 256 -2.92 15.99 -2.77
CA ILE A 256 -4.22 15.42 -2.44
C ILE A 256 -4.72 14.64 -3.64
N TYR A 257 -5.15 13.41 -3.42
CA TYR A 257 -6.06 12.71 -4.32
C TYR A 257 -7.49 12.98 -3.87
N ASP A 258 -8.31 13.45 -4.80
CA ASP A 258 -9.72 13.73 -4.59
C ASP A 258 -10.56 12.74 -5.44
N PRO A 259 -11.35 11.85 -4.80
CA PRO A 259 -12.21 10.89 -5.49
C PRO A 259 -13.21 11.53 -6.46
N ASP A 260 -13.67 12.77 -6.21
CA ASP A 260 -14.65 13.44 -7.06
C ASP A 260 -14.03 13.89 -8.39
N THR A 261 -12.74 14.24 -8.37
CA THR A 261 -11.99 14.64 -9.57
C THR A 261 -11.24 13.48 -10.23
N PHE A 262 -11.14 12.33 -9.54
CA PHE A 262 -10.33 11.17 -9.91
C PHE A 262 -8.86 11.52 -10.20
N GLY A 263 -8.37 12.64 -9.66
CA GLY A 263 -7.04 13.17 -9.93
C GLY A 263 -6.28 13.47 -8.65
N ARG A 264 -4.95 13.43 -8.75
CA ARG A 264 -4.05 13.84 -7.69
C ARG A 264 -3.38 15.15 -8.03
N PHE A 265 -3.38 16.12 -7.13
CA PHE A 265 -2.80 17.44 -7.39
C PHE A 265 -2.01 17.98 -6.19
N PRO A 266 -0.96 18.77 -6.43
CA PRO A 266 -0.19 19.41 -5.38
C PRO A 266 -0.97 20.57 -4.74
N VAL A 267 -0.94 20.62 -3.40
CA VAL A 267 -1.54 21.69 -2.59
C VAL A 267 -0.49 22.55 -1.87
N LEU A 268 0.72 22.01 -1.70
CA LEU A 268 1.89 22.72 -1.23
C LEU A 268 3.12 22.26 -2.03
N ALA A 269 4.01 23.19 -2.37
CA ALA A 269 5.30 22.92 -3.00
C ALA A 269 6.38 23.77 -2.36
N ASN A 270 7.58 23.21 -2.18
CA ASN A 270 8.73 23.96 -1.70
C ASN A 270 10.03 23.41 -2.29
N GLU A 271 10.84 24.31 -2.85
CA GLU A 271 12.10 23.96 -3.52
C GLU A 271 13.15 23.43 -2.54
N GLY A 272 13.25 24.01 -1.34
CA GLY A 272 14.27 23.70 -0.35
C GLY A 272 13.87 22.62 0.64
N TRP A 273 12.69 22.01 0.50
CA TRP A 273 12.21 20.99 1.44
C TRP A 273 12.03 19.62 0.76
N SER A 274 12.20 18.56 1.53
CA SER A 274 11.84 17.19 1.14
C SER A 274 10.83 16.60 2.13
N PHE A 275 9.61 16.33 1.68
CA PHE A 275 8.49 15.91 2.51
C PHE A 275 8.44 14.38 2.72
N SER A 276 8.54 13.91 3.95
CA SER A 276 8.59 12.46 4.23
C SER A 276 7.24 11.83 4.60
N SER A 277 6.29 12.62 5.12
CA SER A 277 4.94 12.15 5.44
C SER A 277 3.94 13.30 5.49
N ALA A 278 2.66 12.98 5.37
CA ALA A 278 1.57 13.91 5.59
C ALA A 278 0.36 13.19 6.23
N ARG A 279 -0.37 13.90 7.10
CA ARG A 279 -1.54 13.39 7.82
C ARG A 279 -2.64 14.42 7.81
N PHE A 280 -3.88 13.99 7.60
CA PHE A 280 -5.04 14.82 7.84
C PHE A 280 -5.22 15.05 9.34
N ILE A 281 -5.49 16.30 9.71
CA ILE A 281 -5.80 16.71 11.08
C ILE A 281 -7.12 17.49 11.09
N GLU A 282 -7.70 17.68 12.27
CA GLU A 282 -8.96 18.41 12.44
C GLU A 282 -10.12 17.85 11.62
N GLY A 283 -10.22 16.52 11.62
CA GLY A 283 -11.20 15.83 10.81
C GLY A 283 -11.08 16.11 9.31
N GLY A 284 -9.88 16.44 8.81
CA GLY A 284 -9.60 16.69 7.40
C GLY A 284 -9.53 18.18 7.01
N ALA A 285 -9.77 19.10 7.94
CA ALA A 285 -9.75 20.54 7.63
C ALA A 285 -8.34 21.09 7.34
N ARG A 286 -7.30 20.44 7.86
CA ARG A 286 -5.89 20.79 7.63
C ARG A 286 -5.05 19.53 7.48
N VAL A 287 -3.81 19.73 7.06
CA VAL A 287 -2.78 18.68 6.96
C VAL A 287 -1.58 19.08 7.80
N ILE A 288 -1.01 18.14 8.55
CA ILE A 288 0.36 18.26 9.06
C ILE A 288 1.28 17.45 8.17
N ALA A 289 2.42 18.01 7.78
CA ALA A 289 3.43 17.30 7.00
C ALA A 289 4.77 17.31 7.73
N SER A 290 5.59 16.29 7.52
CA SER A 290 7.00 16.27 7.93
C SER A 290 7.87 16.70 6.76
N ALA A 291 8.73 17.70 6.96
CA ALA A 291 9.62 18.22 5.93
C ALA A 291 11.05 18.34 6.43
N TYR A 292 11.99 17.76 5.69
CA TYR A 292 13.42 17.98 5.86
C TYR A 292 13.84 19.23 5.10
N VAL A 293 14.44 20.21 5.80
CA VAL A 293 14.89 21.48 5.25
C VAL A 293 16.33 21.35 4.77
N ILE A 294 16.54 21.66 3.49
CA ILE A 294 17.83 21.59 2.80
C ILE A 294 18.33 23.02 2.59
N PRO A 295 19.59 23.36 2.95
CA PRO A 295 20.64 22.52 3.53
C PRO A 295 20.72 22.62 5.07
N ASP A 296 19.71 23.18 5.73
CA ASP A 296 19.76 23.46 7.17
C ASP A 296 19.79 22.18 8.04
N ASP A 297 19.57 21.01 7.44
CA ASP A 297 19.58 19.69 8.06
C ASP A 297 18.65 19.60 9.29
N THR A 298 17.49 20.24 9.18
CA THR A 298 16.45 20.26 10.23
C THR A 298 15.14 19.70 9.71
N THR A 299 14.39 19.03 10.58
CA THR A 299 13.02 18.60 10.29
C THR A 299 12.02 19.59 10.90
N ILE A 300 11.04 20.00 10.10
CA ILE A 300 9.95 20.88 10.50
C ILE A 300 8.60 20.24 10.21
N TYR A 301 7.56 20.73 10.90
CA TYR A 301 6.21 20.18 10.81
C TYR A 301 5.18 21.26 10.45
N PRO A 302 5.11 21.72 9.18
CA PRO A 302 4.13 22.70 8.75
C PRO A 302 2.69 22.20 8.89
N ILE A 303 1.81 23.09 9.33
CA ILE A 303 0.36 22.94 9.32
C ILE A 303 -0.19 23.66 8.09
N ILE A 304 -0.84 22.91 7.21
CA ILE A 304 -1.24 23.32 5.86
C ILE A 304 -2.76 23.40 5.82
N GLN A 305 -3.26 24.57 5.43
CA GLN A 305 -4.70 24.79 5.21
C GLN A 305 -5.13 24.22 3.85
N ARG A 306 -6.45 23.99 3.67
CA ARG A 306 -7.00 23.62 2.36
C ARG A 306 -6.72 24.61 1.24
N SER A 307 -6.45 25.87 1.58
CA SER A 307 -6.04 26.92 0.66
C SER A 307 -4.61 26.75 0.12
N GLY A 308 -3.81 25.85 0.68
CA GLY A 308 -2.37 25.71 0.44
C GLY A 308 -1.50 26.62 1.31
N ALA A 309 -2.10 27.52 2.10
CA ALA A 309 -1.36 28.39 3.02
C ALA A 309 -0.82 27.60 4.22
N ILE A 310 0.41 27.91 4.64
CA ILE A 310 0.98 27.42 5.89
C ILE A 310 0.47 28.30 7.03
N ASP A 311 -0.22 27.68 7.98
CA ASP A 311 -0.82 28.35 9.14
C ASP A 311 0.19 28.51 10.30
N GLY A 312 1.17 27.60 10.37
CA GLY A 312 2.23 27.60 11.38
C GLY A 312 3.06 26.32 11.31
N TYR A 313 3.96 26.17 12.27
CA TYR A 313 4.84 25.01 12.40
C TYR A 313 4.66 24.40 13.79
N ALA A 314 4.33 23.11 13.86
CA ALA A 314 4.24 22.41 15.13
C ALA A 314 5.65 22.30 15.76
N PRO A 315 5.87 22.81 16.99
CA PRO A 315 7.15 22.76 17.67
C PRO A 315 7.38 21.37 18.30
N ILE A 316 7.46 20.36 17.45
CA ILE A 316 7.60 18.94 17.83
C ILE A 316 8.88 18.35 17.20
N SER A 317 9.34 17.25 17.76
CA SER A 317 10.46 16.46 17.24
C SER A 317 10.13 14.98 17.38
N LEU A 318 10.27 14.24 16.27
CA LEU A 318 9.94 12.83 16.19
C LEU A 318 11.11 12.06 15.59
N ASP A 319 11.37 10.88 16.14
CA ASP A 319 12.31 9.92 15.55
C ASP A 319 11.74 9.28 14.28
N TYR A 320 10.42 9.09 14.27
CA TYR A 320 9.69 8.48 13.16
C TYR A 320 8.60 9.43 12.67
N PRO A 321 8.61 9.87 11.40
CA PRO A 321 7.65 10.85 10.88
C PRO A 321 6.21 10.31 10.78
N MET A 322 6.02 9.01 11.01
CA MET A 322 4.73 8.32 11.08
C MET A 322 4.10 8.30 12.47
N ASN A 323 4.80 8.76 13.51
CA ASN A 323 4.28 8.88 14.89
C ASN A 323 3.32 10.08 15.07
N ILE A 324 2.42 10.29 14.11
CA ILE A 324 1.38 11.33 14.14
C ILE A 324 0.07 10.72 13.65
N GLY A 325 -1.02 11.00 14.37
CA GLY A 325 -2.38 10.68 13.94
C GLY A 325 -3.34 11.85 14.15
N GLY A 326 -4.23 12.07 13.19
CA GLY A 326 -5.21 13.16 13.27
C GLY A 326 -6.37 12.88 14.22
N THR A 327 -6.82 13.92 14.90
CA THR A 327 -8.05 13.95 15.70
C THR A 327 -9.05 14.94 15.10
N SER A 328 -10.28 15.02 15.60
CA SER A 328 -11.24 16.08 15.23
C SER A 328 -10.73 17.49 15.56
N ASP A 329 -9.84 17.54 16.55
CA ASP A 329 -9.13 18.66 17.18
C ASP A 329 -7.94 19.34 16.54
N GLY A 330 -7.23 18.49 15.81
CA GLY A 330 -5.81 18.60 15.60
C GLY A 330 -5.20 17.21 15.50
N PHE A 331 -4.24 16.87 16.35
CA PHE A 331 -3.48 15.63 16.22
C PHE A 331 -2.89 15.14 17.53
N VAL A 332 -2.57 13.86 17.56
CA VAL A 332 -1.69 13.26 18.56
C VAL A 332 -0.34 12.96 17.92
N TYR A 333 0.71 12.99 18.73
CA TYR A 333 2.03 12.53 18.30
C TYR A 333 2.74 11.79 19.42
N LEU A 334 3.62 10.86 19.04
CA LEU A 334 4.43 10.09 19.97
C LEU A 334 5.90 10.55 19.89
N SER A 335 6.38 11.17 20.97
CA SER A 335 7.76 11.58 21.11
C SER A 335 8.58 10.49 21.78
N ASN A 336 9.73 10.17 21.20
CA ASN A 336 10.66 9.14 21.68
C ASN A 336 12.04 9.76 21.97
N PRO A 337 12.15 10.76 22.87
CA PRO A 337 13.39 11.51 23.03
C PRO A 337 14.58 10.56 23.29
N ALA A 338 15.62 10.67 22.46
CA ALA A 338 16.88 9.98 22.69
C ALA A 338 17.44 10.43 24.06
N SER A 339 17.48 9.52 25.04
CA SER A 339 18.10 9.85 26.32
C SER A 339 19.59 10.06 26.15
N SER A 340 20.12 11.16 26.67
CA SER A 340 21.54 11.48 26.71
C SER A 340 22.35 10.63 27.73
N GLY A 341 21.86 9.44 28.12
CA GLY A 341 22.48 8.58 29.12
C GLY A 341 22.20 7.08 28.93
N PRO A 342 22.91 6.19 29.66
CA PRO A 342 22.77 4.76 29.49
C PRO A 342 21.46 4.27 30.13
N GLY A 343 20.46 3.98 29.28
CA GLY A 343 19.30 3.14 29.62
C GLY A 343 17.94 3.83 29.79
N GLY A 344 17.66 4.98 29.17
CA GLY A 344 16.40 5.70 29.40
C GLY A 344 15.60 6.05 28.15
N TYR A 345 15.39 5.12 27.22
CA TYR A 345 14.42 5.40 26.15
C TYR A 345 13.01 5.48 26.75
N SER A 346 12.28 6.55 26.47
CA SER A 346 10.88 6.71 26.89
C SER A 346 10.04 7.18 25.72
N SER A 347 8.80 6.73 25.65
CA SER A 347 7.79 7.21 24.72
C SER A 347 6.76 8.04 25.47
N THR A 348 6.43 9.23 24.97
CA THR A 348 5.38 10.09 25.51
C THR A 348 4.40 10.47 24.41
N LEU A 349 3.13 10.17 24.63
CA LEU A 349 2.02 10.54 23.77
C LEU A 349 1.51 11.92 24.18
N TYR A 350 1.44 12.82 23.21
CA TYR A 350 0.90 14.17 23.37
C TYR A 350 -0.32 14.37 22.47
N HIS A 351 -1.24 15.24 22.90
CA HIS A 351 -2.33 15.75 22.06
C HIS A 351 -2.19 17.26 21.88
N VAL A 352 -2.31 17.70 20.63
CA VAL A 352 -2.32 19.10 20.23
C VAL A 352 -3.70 19.43 19.68
N ASN A 353 -4.44 20.29 20.40
CA ASN A 353 -5.63 20.94 19.85
C ASN A 353 -5.18 22.11 18.97
N SER A 354 -4.80 21.77 17.73
CA SER A 354 -4.29 22.75 16.77
C SER A 354 -5.34 23.78 16.36
N SER A 355 -6.63 23.52 16.59
CA SER A 355 -7.72 24.45 16.25
C SER A 355 -7.71 25.67 17.16
N VAL A 356 -7.09 25.53 18.34
CA VAL A 356 -6.90 26.60 19.33
C VAL A 356 -5.50 27.17 19.25
N ALA A 357 -4.46 26.33 19.25
CA ALA A 357 -3.07 26.76 19.20
C ALA A 357 -2.16 25.70 18.58
N ILE A 358 -1.17 26.14 17.79
CA ILE A 358 -0.10 25.28 17.28
C ILE A 358 1.06 25.35 18.28
N ASP A 359 1.07 24.43 19.25
CA ASP A 359 2.07 24.32 20.31
C ASP A 359 2.57 22.86 20.47
N SER A 360 3.30 22.58 21.56
CA SER A 360 3.82 21.23 21.86
C SER A 360 2.77 20.30 22.47
N GLY A 361 1.53 20.74 22.66
CA GLY A 361 0.44 19.92 23.18
C GLY A 361 0.53 19.60 24.66
N SER A 362 -0.44 18.79 25.08
CA SER A 362 -0.60 18.28 26.45
C SER A 362 -0.21 16.81 26.52
N LEU A 363 0.43 16.41 27.62
CA LEU A 363 0.80 15.01 27.87
C LEU A 363 -0.47 14.20 28.10
N ILE A 364 -0.58 13.08 27.39
CA ILE A 364 -1.68 12.11 27.52
C ILE A 364 -1.20 10.86 28.25
N TRP A 365 -0.06 10.31 27.85
CA TRP A 365 0.43 9.04 28.38
C TRP A 365 1.93 8.87 28.15
N SER A 366 2.61 8.06 28.96
CA SER A 366 4.05 7.82 28.82
C SER A 366 4.45 6.43 29.30
N ILE A 367 5.55 5.91 28.75
CA ILE A 367 6.18 4.66 29.17
C ILE A 367 7.72 4.76 29.06
N ASP A 368 8.43 4.08 29.96
CA ASP A 368 9.90 4.05 30.01
C ASP A 368 10.50 3.02 29.02
N ARG A 369 10.06 3.06 27.76
CA ARG A 369 10.67 2.34 26.62
C ARG A 369 10.23 2.98 25.30
N VAL A 370 10.84 2.57 24.18
CA VAL A 370 10.40 2.96 22.83
C VAL A 370 9.19 2.12 22.42
N VAL A 371 8.12 2.78 22.03
CA VAL A 371 6.97 2.19 21.34
C VAL A 371 6.66 2.99 20.07
N ARG A 372 5.78 2.47 19.22
CA ARG A 372 5.27 3.11 18.00
C ARG A 372 3.79 3.47 18.16
N LEU A 373 3.37 4.54 17.50
CA LEU A 373 1.94 4.87 17.36
C LEU A 373 1.37 4.02 16.23
N ALA A 374 0.54 3.04 16.55
CA ALA A 374 -0.03 2.12 15.57
C ALA A 374 -1.32 2.67 14.92
N TRP A 375 -2.16 3.37 15.70
CA TRP A 375 -3.47 3.82 15.22
C TRP A 375 -4.05 4.93 16.09
N VAL A 376 -4.91 5.77 15.49
CA VAL A 376 -5.70 6.81 16.17
C VAL A 376 -7.09 6.85 15.55
N GLY A 377 -8.14 6.72 16.37
CA GLY A 377 -9.50 6.62 15.86
C GLY A 377 -10.60 6.51 16.94
N PRO A 378 -11.83 6.16 16.54
CA PRO A 378 -12.26 5.82 15.17
C PRO A 378 -12.29 7.05 14.24
N ARG A 379 -11.60 6.97 13.10
CA ARG A 379 -11.43 8.13 12.20
C ARG A 379 -12.72 8.56 11.49
N GLU A 380 -13.63 7.62 11.26
CA GLU A 380 -14.89 7.90 10.60
C GLU A 380 -15.75 8.88 11.40
N ASP A 381 -15.71 8.82 12.74
CA ASP A 381 -16.48 9.71 13.60
C ASP A 381 -15.83 11.09 13.76
N MET A 382 -14.51 11.15 13.60
CA MET A 382 -13.73 12.39 13.73
C MET A 382 -13.71 13.22 12.46
N GLU A 383 -14.07 12.65 11.31
CA GLU A 383 -14.05 13.33 10.02
C GLU A 383 -15.17 14.37 9.92
N ARG A 384 -14.80 15.58 9.46
CA ARG A 384 -15.73 16.68 9.25
C ARG A 384 -16.49 16.51 7.94
N THR A 385 -17.75 16.91 7.93
CA THR A 385 -18.58 16.89 6.72
C THR A 385 -18.67 18.26 6.02
N ASP A 386 -18.16 19.31 6.65
CA ASP A 386 -18.27 20.71 6.23
C ASP A 386 -16.93 21.27 5.75
N LEU A 387 -16.26 20.51 4.88
CA LEU A 387 -14.91 20.82 4.43
C LEU A 387 -14.90 21.70 3.18
N ALA A 388 -14.00 22.70 3.16
CA ALA A 388 -13.75 23.51 1.97
C ALA A 388 -13.04 22.69 0.87
N ALA A 389 -13.17 23.11 -0.39
CA ALA A 389 -12.37 22.54 -1.48
C ALA A 389 -10.89 22.91 -1.34
N TRP A 390 -10.00 22.03 -1.83
CA TRP A 390 -8.57 22.30 -1.89
C TRP A 390 -8.19 23.26 -3.01
N THR A 391 -7.24 24.15 -2.76
CA THR A 391 -6.57 24.92 -3.82
C THR A 391 -5.58 24.01 -4.54
N MET A 392 -5.66 23.96 -5.87
CA MET A 392 -4.71 23.23 -6.71
C MET A 392 -3.57 24.15 -7.15
N LEU A 393 -2.32 23.79 -6.86
CA LEU A 393 -1.14 24.54 -7.33
C LEU A 393 -0.77 24.23 -8.78
N ALA A 394 -1.14 23.05 -9.25
CA ALA A 394 -0.99 22.60 -10.63
C ALA A 394 -2.19 21.71 -11.01
N PRO A 395 -2.48 21.53 -12.31
CA PRO A 395 -3.55 20.64 -12.75
C PRO A 395 -3.38 19.22 -12.19
N PRO A 396 -4.49 18.50 -11.92
CA PRO A 396 -4.42 17.12 -11.46
C PRO A 396 -3.65 16.22 -12.42
N LEU A 397 -2.78 15.40 -11.84
CA LEU A 397 -2.25 14.21 -12.46
C LEU A 397 -3.36 13.16 -12.41
N THR A 398 -3.79 12.73 -13.59
CA THR A 398 -4.65 11.56 -13.73
C THR A 398 -3.79 10.40 -14.22
N ALA A 399 -4.09 9.19 -13.76
CA ALA A 399 -3.51 8.01 -14.38
C ALA A 399 -3.85 8.07 -15.88
N ALA A 400 -2.88 7.80 -16.75
CA ALA A 400 -3.19 7.61 -18.16
C ALA A 400 -4.32 6.58 -18.24
N SER A 401 -5.37 6.87 -19.01
CA SER A 401 -6.52 5.98 -19.18
C SER A 401 -6.04 4.65 -19.79
N SER A 402 -5.61 3.74 -18.93
CA SER A 402 -5.32 2.37 -19.23
C SER A 402 -6.59 1.58 -18.98
N ALA A 403 -6.97 0.72 -19.92
CA ALA A 403 -8.07 -0.19 -19.69
C ALA A 403 -7.71 -1.07 -18.49
N PRO A 404 -8.67 -1.40 -17.60
CA PRO A 404 -8.47 -2.41 -16.57
C PRO A 404 -7.93 -3.68 -17.21
N ILE A 405 -6.85 -4.22 -16.68
CA ILE A 405 -6.26 -5.47 -17.16
C ILE A 405 -7.00 -6.58 -16.42
N SER A 406 -7.92 -7.23 -17.13
CA SER A 406 -8.80 -8.26 -16.56
C SER A 406 -8.29 -9.66 -16.88
N PRO A 407 -8.75 -10.71 -16.19
CA PRO A 407 -8.42 -12.08 -16.55
C PRO A 407 -8.82 -12.42 -18.00
N ALA A 408 -9.90 -11.79 -18.50
CA ALA A 408 -10.37 -11.93 -19.87
C ALA A 408 -9.43 -11.30 -20.91
N ASP A 409 -8.74 -10.21 -20.55
CA ASP A 409 -7.70 -9.59 -21.39
C ASP A 409 -6.37 -10.35 -21.28
N ALA A 410 -6.16 -11.03 -20.16
CA ALA A 410 -5.02 -11.92 -19.90
C ALA A 410 -5.18 -13.32 -20.53
N VAL A 411 -6.35 -13.63 -21.09
CA VAL A 411 -6.45 -14.68 -22.12
C VAL A 411 -5.62 -14.16 -23.29
N PRO A 412 -4.63 -14.91 -23.81
CA PRO A 412 -3.77 -14.43 -24.89
C PRO A 412 -4.60 -13.82 -26.01
N GLY A 413 -4.62 -12.48 -26.02
CA GLY A 413 -5.43 -11.71 -26.92
C GLY A 413 -5.01 -12.04 -28.33
N GLU A 414 -6.00 -12.46 -29.11
CA GLU A 414 -5.96 -12.63 -30.55
C GLU A 414 -5.71 -11.26 -31.22
N GLY A 415 -4.57 -10.60 -30.97
CA GLY A 415 -4.37 -9.23 -31.44
C GLY A 415 -3.02 -8.56 -31.29
N GLU A 416 -1.95 -9.22 -30.85
CA GLU A 416 -0.59 -8.67 -31.04
C GLU A 416 0.17 -9.43 -32.12
N VAL A 417 0.76 -8.68 -33.04
CA VAL A 417 1.59 -9.21 -34.13
C VAL A 417 2.80 -9.90 -33.51
N GLY A 418 2.77 -11.22 -33.38
CA GLY A 418 3.96 -12.02 -33.10
C GLY A 418 3.84 -13.22 -32.15
N SER A 419 2.66 -13.67 -31.71
CA SER A 419 2.49 -14.94 -30.97
C SER A 419 1.77 -16.02 -31.80
N LEU A 420 2.11 -17.29 -31.56
CA LEU A 420 1.52 -18.44 -32.28
C LEU A 420 0.07 -18.62 -31.84
N ARG A 421 -0.86 -18.82 -32.79
CA ARG A 421 -2.29 -19.02 -32.52
C ARG A 421 -2.72 -20.41 -32.96
N ILE A 422 -3.52 -21.10 -32.14
CA ILE A 422 -4.19 -22.34 -32.56
C ILE A 422 -5.09 -22.04 -33.76
N GLY A 423 -5.01 -22.86 -34.81
CA GLY A 423 -5.67 -22.64 -36.10
C GLY A 423 -4.91 -21.70 -37.04
N GLY A 424 -3.92 -20.94 -36.55
CA GLY A 424 -3.08 -20.05 -37.33
C GLY A 424 -1.96 -20.78 -38.09
N GLN A 425 -1.28 -20.05 -38.98
CA GLN A 425 -0.08 -20.56 -39.67
C GLN A 425 1.20 -20.11 -38.95
N ALA A 426 2.23 -20.92 -39.05
CA ALA A 426 3.58 -20.61 -38.59
C ALA A 426 4.59 -21.10 -39.62
N VAL A 427 5.76 -20.47 -39.66
CA VAL A 427 6.90 -20.90 -40.47
C VAL A 427 7.95 -21.49 -39.54
N ILE A 428 8.44 -22.68 -39.88
CA ILE A 428 9.60 -23.28 -39.22
C ILE A 428 10.83 -22.42 -39.51
N ASN A 429 11.56 -22.03 -38.46
CA ASN A 429 12.79 -21.26 -38.56
C ASN A 429 13.95 -22.04 -37.90
N THR A 430 14.99 -22.38 -38.65
CA THR A 430 16.17 -23.08 -38.14
C THR A 430 17.45 -22.52 -38.76
N THR A 431 18.56 -22.55 -38.03
CA THR A 431 19.86 -22.03 -38.50
C THR A 431 20.62 -23.06 -39.36
N ASP A 432 21.53 -22.58 -40.21
CA ASP A 432 22.56 -23.38 -40.89
C ASP A 432 22.09 -24.65 -41.66
N GLY A 433 20.86 -24.65 -42.16
CA GLY A 433 20.30 -25.78 -42.92
C GLY A 433 19.81 -26.95 -42.07
N ASP A 434 19.68 -26.73 -40.75
CA ASP A 434 19.10 -27.70 -39.83
C ASP A 434 17.62 -27.99 -40.10
N ARG A 435 17.11 -29.00 -39.39
CA ARG A 435 15.69 -29.39 -39.47
C ARG A 435 15.13 -29.56 -38.07
N LEU A 436 13.95 -28.99 -37.84
CA LEU A 436 13.24 -29.08 -36.58
C LEU A 436 12.68 -30.49 -36.37
N ASN A 437 12.92 -31.07 -35.20
CA ASN A 437 12.38 -32.38 -34.85
C ASN A 437 10.89 -32.26 -34.52
N MET A 438 10.04 -33.00 -35.24
CA MET A 438 8.62 -33.17 -34.93
C MET A 438 8.42 -34.52 -34.23
N ARG A 439 7.71 -34.53 -33.11
CA ARG A 439 7.55 -35.65 -32.18
C ARG A 439 6.10 -36.07 -31.99
N SER A 440 5.87 -37.28 -31.51
CA SER A 440 4.52 -37.81 -31.26
C SER A 440 3.82 -37.21 -30.04
N GLY A 441 4.55 -36.53 -29.15
CA GLY A 441 4.04 -35.86 -27.96
C GLY A 441 4.93 -34.69 -27.52
N PRO A 442 4.47 -33.84 -26.59
CA PRO A 442 5.20 -32.67 -26.11
C PRO A 442 6.28 -33.09 -25.12
N GLY A 443 7.49 -33.29 -25.62
CA GLY A 443 8.66 -33.63 -24.80
C GLY A 443 9.78 -34.29 -25.61
N VAL A 444 11.01 -34.21 -25.10
CA VAL A 444 12.20 -34.73 -25.78
C VAL A 444 12.26 -36.27 -25.80
N ASP A 445 11.50 -36.93 -24.91
CA ASP A 445 11.43 -38.39 -24.80
C ASP A 445 10.41 -39.04 -25.75
N TYR A 446 9.51 -38.26 -26.36
CA TYR A 446 8.55 -38.78 -27.34
C TYR A 446 9.21 -39.13 -28.67
N GLN A 447 8.71 -40.16 -29.35
CA GLN A 447 9.24 -40.62 -30.63
C GLN A 447 9.27 -39.48 -31.66
N ARG A 448 10.42 -39.27 -32.30
CA ARG A 448 10.53 -38.37 -33.45
C ARG A 448 9.85 -39.00 -34.67
N ILE A 449 8.81 -38.33 -35.16
CA ILE A 449 7.99 -38.79 -36.29
C ILE A 449 8.33 -38.08 -37.60
N ALA A 450 8.92 -36.88 -37.56
CA ALA A 450 9.43 -36.19 -38.73
C ALA A 450 10.58 -35.23 -38.41
N ARG A 451 11.27 -34.75 -39.46
CA ARG A 451 12.23 -33.63 -39.41
C ARG A 451 11.82 -32.59 -40.44
N VAL A 452 11.39 -31.43 -39.98
CA VAL A 452 10.78 -30.37 -40.78
C VAL A 452 11.84 -29.36 -41.20
N ALA A 453 11.89 -29.02 -42.48
CA ALA A 453 12.87 -28.09 -43.01
C ALA A 453 12.55 -26.64 -42.65
N ASP A 454 13.58 -25.80 -42.58
CA ASP A 454 13.45 -24.34 -42.54
C ASP A 454 12.51 -23.81 -43.63
N GLY A 455 11.76 -22.76 -43.32
CA GLY A 455 10.80 -22.14 -44.23
C GLY A 455 9.50 -22.93 -44.44
N THR A 456 9.34 -24.11 -43.83
CA THR A 456 8.11 -24.90 -43.97
C THR A 456 6.95 -24.23 -43.24
N THR A 457 5.87 -23.96 -43.95
CA THR A 457 4.61 -23.48 -43.35
C THR A 457 3.84 -24.63 -42.71
N VAL A 458 3.42 -24.44 -41.47
CA VAL A 458 2.63 -25.39 -40.69
C VAL A 458 1.39 -24.71 -40.10
N THR A 459 0.32 -25.46 -39.92
CA THR A 459 -0.87 -25.00 -39.19
C THR A 459 -0.76 -25.42 -37.74
N VAL A 460 -0.91 -24.49 -36.80
CA VAL A 460 -0.91 -24.79 -35.37
C VAL A 460 -2.24 -25.45 -35.00
N LEU A 461 -2.19 -26.58 -34.31
CA LEU A 461 -3.37 -27.36 -33.91
C LEU A 461 -3.63 -27.32 -32.40
N GLU A 462 -2.57 -27.25 -31.59
CA GLU A 462 -2.64 -27.41 -30.13
C GLU A 462 -1.39 -26.78 -29.47
N GLY A 463 -1.46 -26.42 -28.19
CA GLY A 463 -0.40 -25.76 -27.43
C GLY A 463 -0.79 -24.34 -26.97
N PRO A 464 0.05 -23.65 -26.18
CA PRO A 464 1.37 -24.09 -25.71
C PRO A 464 1.26 -25.18 -24.64
N THR A 465 2.22 -26.11 -24.63
CA THR A 465 2.38 -27.11 -23.56
C THR A 465 3.83 -27.11 -23.09
N SER A 466 4.05 -26.83 -21.80
CA SER A 466 5.39 -26.80 -21.22
C SER A 466 5.83 -28.19 -20.79
N ALA A 467 6.98 -28.65 -21.29
CA ALA A 467 7.59 -29.93 -20.93
C ALA A 467 9.11 -29.90 -21.18
N ASP A 468 9.89 -30.52 -20.30
CA ASP A 468 11.36 -30.63 -20.41
C ASP A 468 12.10 -29.29 -20.53
N GLY A 469 11.56 -28.21 -19.94
CA GLY A 469 12.11 -26.86 -20.05
C GLY A 469 11.83 -26.16 -21.39
N PHE A 470 10.98 -26.75 -22.24
CA PHE A 470 10.62 -26.22 -23.55
C PHE A 470 9.11 -25.96 -23.65
N VAL A 471 8.73 -25.03 -24.53
CA VAL A 471 7.34 -24.83 -24.94
C VAL A 471 7.07 -25.59 -26.24
N TRP A 472 6.09 -26.48 -26.21
CA TRP A 472 5.72 -27.35 -27.33
C TRP A 472 4.39 -26.92 -27.96
N TRP A 473 4.33 -27.09 -29.28
CA TRP A 473 3.15 -26.84 -30.09
C TRP A 473 2.89 -28.02 -31.01
N ARG A 474 1.64 -28.46 -31.07
CA ARG A 474 1.21 -29.44 -32.06
C ARG A 474 0.89 -28.70 -33.35
N VAL A 475 1.47 -29.15 -34.46
CA VAL A 475 1.31 -28.54 -35.76
C VAL A 475 0.95 -29.58 -36.82
N ARG A 476 0.38 -29.14 -37.94
CA ARG A 476 0.06 -29.93 -39.12
C ARG A 476 0.82 -29.38 -40.33
N MET A 477 1.50 -30.27 -41.07
CA MET A 477 2.11 -29.94 -42.35
C MET A 477 1.08 -30.01 -43.48
N SER A 478 1.41 -29.43 -44.64
CA SER A 478 0.53 -29.43 -45.83
C SER A 478 0.23 -30.83 -46.38
N ASP A 479 1.07 -31.82 -46.09
CA ASP A 479 0.87 -33.23 -46.45
C ASP A 479 -0.06 -33.99 -45.48
N GLY A 480 -0.56 -33.32 -44.44
CA GLY A 480 -1.45 -33.88 -43.43
C GLY A 480 -0.74 -34.51 -42.22
N THR A 481 0.59 -34.53 -42.19
CA THR A 481 1.36 -35.04 -41.05
C THR A 481 1.19 -34.11 -39.85
N GLU A 482 0.88 -34.68 -38.67
CA GLU A 482 0.72 -33.94 -37.41
C GLU A 482 1.77 -34.37 -36.39
N GLY A 483 2.23 -33.41 -35.57
CA GLY A 483 3.13 -33.70 -34.48
C GLY A 483 3.51 -32.48 -33.66
N TRP A 484 4.23 -32.72 -32.57
CA TRP A 484 4.70 -31.71 -31.63
C TRP A 484 6.09 -31.20 -31.99
N VAL A 485 6.25 -29.89 -32.02
CA VAL A 485 7.50 -29.18 -32.29
C VAL A 485 7.75 -28.16 -31.19
N VAL A 486 9.02 -27.89 -30.91
CA VAL A 486 9.41 -26.89 -29.92
C VAL A 486 9.25 -25.47 -30.49
N GLN A 487 8.91 -24.49 -29.65
CA GLN A 487 8.79 -23.07 -30.01
C GLN A 487 10.14 -22.37 -30.10
N GLN A 488 11.08 -22.74 -29.24
CA GLN A 488 12.41 -22.16 -29.14
C GLN A 488 13.41 -23.19 -28.61
N ALA A 489 14.57 -23.29 -29.25
CA ALA A 489 15.70 -24.11 -28.81
C ALA A 489 17.01 -23.38 -29.15
N ASP A 490 18.01 -23.48 -28.28
CA ASP A 490 19.32 -22.85 -28.46
C ASP A 490 19.24 -21.35 -28.81
N ASP A 491 18.37 -20.60 -28.10
CA ASP A 491 18.06 -19.18 -28.34
C ASP A 491 17.47 -18.84 -29.73
N VAL A 492 17.16 -19.85 -30.55
CA VAL A 492 16.49 -19.69 -31.84
C VAL A 492 15.00 -19.97 -31.68
N ARG A 493 14.16 -18.99 -32.03
CA ARG A 493 12.71 -19.19 -32.16
C ARG A 493 12.44 -20.05 -33.39
N THR A 494 12.02 -21.29 -33.16
CA THR A 494 11.82 -22.30 -34.20
C THR A 494 10.45 -22.22 -34.87
N LEU A 495 9.51 -21.49 -34.27
CA LEU A 495 8.18 -21.22 -34.82
C LEU A 495 7.93 -19.71 -34.89
N ILE A 496 7.93 -19.18 -36.11
CA ILE A 496 7.60 -17.79 -36.40
C ILE A 496 6.14 -17.74 -36.88
N PRO A 497 5.23 -17.02 -36.20
CA PRO A 497 3.86 -16.85 -36.69
C PRO A 497 3.84 -16.29 -38.12
N ALA A 498 3.07 -16.92 -39.00
CA ALA A 498 2.78 -16.42 -40.33
C ALA A 498 1.42 -15.70 -40.26
N GLY A 499 1.42 -14.41 -40.63
CA GLY A 499 0.24 -13.53 -40.52
C GLY A 499 -0.95 -13.95 -41.36
#